data_AF-A0A940BIW8-F1
#
_entry.id   AF-A0A940BIW8-F1
#
_cell.length_a   1.000
_cell.length_b   1.000
_cell.length_c   1.000
_cell.angle_alpha   90.00
_cell.angle_beta   90.00
_cell.angle_gamma   90.00
#
_symmetry.space_group_name_H-M   'P 1'
#
loop_
_entity.id
_entity.type
_entity.pdbx_description
1 polymer ?
#
loop_
_entity_poly.entity_id
_entity_poly.type
_entity_poly.pdbx_seq_one_letter_code
_entity_poly.pdbx_strand_id
1 'polypeptide(L)'
;YMYSRGQNMLPAILLDPSLEETICKAVRQTSAGAFLSLDPETSQKIVNAVGEAAGKSIGSTQKPVLLASMDIRRYVRRLIEAKYYELPVMAYQEVTPEISVQPISRVRI
;
A
#
# COMPACT_ATOMS: atom_id res chain seq x y z
N TYR A 1 16.88 4.16 -7.80
CA TYR A 1 16.87 4.15 -9.28
C TYR A 1 16.06 3.01 -9.93
N MET A 2 15.18 2.28 -9.23
CA MET A 2 14.46 1.13 -9.85
C MET A 2 12.98 1.37 -10.24
N TYR A 3 12.43 2.56 -9.98
CA TYR A 3 11.01 2.86 -10.27
C TYR A 3 10.78 4.08 -11.18
N SER A 4 11.81 4.90 -11.41
CA SER A 4 11.73 6.07 -12.31
C SER A 4 12.35 5.71 -13.66
N ARG A 5 11.58 5.02 -14.52
CA ARG A 5 11.95 4.78 -15.93
C ARG A 5 11.72 6.06 -16.76
N GLY A 6 12.45 7.13 -16.47
CA GLY A 6 12.54 8.33 -17.32
C GLY A 6 11.26 9.17 -17.50
N GLN A 7 10.11 8.72 -16.97
CA GLN A 7 8.93 9.55 -16.79
C GLN A 7 8.86 9.92 -15.32
N ASN A 8 8.88 11.22 -15.05
CA ASN A 8 8.92 11.77 -13.70
C ASN A 8 7.60 11.59 -12.92
N MET A 9 6.77 10.63 -13.32
CA MET A 9 5.47 10.32 -12.77
C MET A 9 5.48 8.90 -12.21
N LEU A 10 4.98 8.74 -10.99
CA LEU A 10 4.86 7.45 -10.33
C LEU A 10 3.37 7.21 -10.02
N PRO A 11 2.71 6.26 -10.70
CA PRO A 11 1.34 5.90 -10.39
C PRO A 11 1.29 5.30 -8.99
N ALA A 12 0.55 5.96 -8.10
CA ALA A 12 0.43 5.58 -6.71
C ALA A 12 -1.02 5.27 -6.34
N ILE A 13 -1.18 4.15 -5.65
CA ILE A 13 -2.41 3.76 -4.97
C ILE A 13 -2.28 4.28 -3.55
N LEU A 14 -3.25 5.07 -3.11
CA LEU A 14 -3.26 5.63 -1.76
C LEU A 14 -4.18 4.80 -0.87
N LEU A 15 -3.80 4.59 0.39
CA LEU A 15 -4.75 4.13 1.41
C LEU A 15 -5.59 5.31 1.90
N ASP A 16 -6.86 5.06 2.19
CA ASP A 16 -7.69 6.04 2.88
C ASP A 16 -7.21 6.24 4.32
N PRO A 17 -7.14 7.48 4.85
CA PRO A 17 -6.71 7.73 6.22
C PRO A 17 -7.49 6.93 7.27
N SER A 18 -8.78 6.71 7.04
CA SER A 18 -9.64 5.92 7.94
C SER A 18 -9.20 4.45 7.98
N LEU A 19 -8.78 3.90 6.84
CA LEU A 19 -8.25 2.56 6.73
C LEU A 19 -6.86 2.46 7.37
N GLU A 20 -6.00 3.47 7.16
CA GLU A 20 -4.69 3.51 7.81
C GLU A 20 -4.82 3.53 9.33
N GLU A 21 -5.75 4.33 9.87
CA GLU A 21 -6.04 4.37 11.30
C GLU A 21 -6.56 3.02 11.82
N THR A 22 -7.43 2.37 11.05
CA THR A 22 -7.94 1.02 11.38
C THR A 22 -6.81 0.00 11.46
N ILE A 23 -5.91 -0.02 10.47
CA ILE A 23 -4.73 -0.90 10.45
C ILE A 23 -3.82 -0.57 11.64
N CYS A 24 -3.57 0.72 11.89
CA CYS A 24 -2.74 1.18 13.01
C CYS A 24 -3.30 0.72 14.36
N LYS A 25 -4.62 0.85 14.58
CA LYS A 25 -5.30 0.36 15.79
C LYS A 25 -5.29 -1.17 15.92
N ALA A 26 -5.27 -1.88 14.79
CA ALA A 26 -5.20 -3.33 14.76
C ALA A 26 -3.79 -3.88 14.97
N VAL A 27 -2.75 -3.04 14.81
CA VAL A 27 -1.38 -3.42 15.15
C VAL A 27 -1.28 -3.59 16.67
N ARG A 28 -0.99 -4.81 17.11
CA ARG A 28 -0.74 -5.14 18.51
C ARG A 28 0.74 -5.41 18.72
N GLN A 29 1.33 -4.69 19.66
CA GLN A 29 2.69 -4.95 20.12
C GLN A 29 2.63 -5.97 21.25
N THR A 30 3.38 -7.07 21.12
CA THR A 30 3.59 -8.04 22.18
C THR A 30 5.08 -8.23 22.41
N SER A 31 5.44 -8.93 23.48
CA SER A 31 6.83 -9.23 23.85
C SER A 31 7.59 -9.99 22.75
N ALA A 32 6.88 -10.69 21.86
CA ALA A 32 7.45 -11.43 20.73
C ALA A 32 7.58 -10.58 19.44
N GLY A 33 7.09 -9.34 19.45
CA GLY A 33 7.09 -8.43 18.30
C GLY A 33 5.72 -7.82 18.06
N ALA A 34 5.62 -7.03 16.99
CA ALA A 34 4.36 -6.41 16.59
C ALA A 34 3.71 -7.19 15.45
N PHE A 35 2.42 -7.48 15.58
CA PHE A 35 1.65 -8.19 14.56
C PHE A 35 0.32 -7.48 14.28
N LEU A 36 -0.24 -7.78 13.12
CA LEU A 36 -1.55 -7.27 12.70
C LEU A 36 -2.64 -8.16 13.27
N SER A 37 -3.43 -7.64 14.20
CA SER A 37 -4.55 -8.33 14.83
C SER A 37 -5.87 -7.84 14.20
N LEU A 38 -6.07 -8.16 12.93
CA LEU A 38 -7.31 -7.88 12.21
C LEU A 38 -8.15 -9.15 12.08
N ASP A 39 -9.47 -8.97 12.03
CA ASP A 39 -10.37 -10.04 11.62
C ASP A 39 -10.01 -10.54 10.22
N PRO A 40 -10.15 -11.85 9.96
CA PRO A 40 -9.85 -12.44 8.65
C PRO A 40 -10.72 -11.82 7.55
N GLU A 41 -11.99 -11.49 7.83
CA GLU A 41 -12.86 -10.79 6.88
C GLU A 41 -12.31 -9.42 6.51
N THR A 42 -11.90 -8.61 7.49
CA THR A 42 -11.35 -7.27 7.27
C THR A 42 -10.04 -7.35 6.48
N SER A 43 -9.16 -8.28 6.86
CA SER A 43 -7.91 -8.55 6.15
C SER A 43 -8.16 -8.89 4.69
N GLN A 44 -9.14 -9.77 4.42
CA GLN A 44 -9.50 -10.17 3.07
C GLN A 44 -10.10 -9.00 2.26
N LYS A 45 -10.95 -8.17 2.89
CA LYS A 45 -11.52 -6.95 2.27
C LYS A 45 -10.41 -5.98 1.86
N ILE A 46 -9.43 -5.72 2.73
CA ILE A 46 -8.30 -4.84 2.42
C ILE A 46 -7.50 -5.39 1.24
N VAL A 47 -7.13 -6.66 1.28
CA VAL A 47 -6.37 -7.31 0.19
C VAL A 47 -7.14 -7.22 -1.13
N ASN A 48 -8.44 -7.52 -1.12
CA ASN A 48 -9.26 -7.43 -2.32
C ASN A 48 -9.37 -5.98 -2.85
N ALA A 49 -9.61 -5.00 -1.97
CA ALA A 49 -9.71 -3.60 -2.34
C ALA A 49 -8.39 -3.05 -2.92
N VAL A 50 -7.23 -3.46 -2.37
CA VAL A 50 -5.91 -3.16 -2.96
C VAL A 50 -5.77 -3.79 -4.34
N GLY A 51 -6.19 -5.05 -4.48
CA GLY A 51 -6.18 -5.77 -5.75
C GLY A 51 -7.03 -5.11 -6.84
N GLU A 52 -8.23 -4.66 -6.50
CA GLU A 52 -9.10 -3.91 -7.40
C GLU A 52 -8.49 -2.56 -7.79
N ALA A 53 -7.88 -1.84 -6.83
CA ALA A 53 -7.20 -0.59 -7.09
C ALA A 53 -5.97 -0.77 -8.01
N ALA A 54 -5.21 -1.84 -7.80
CA ALA A 54 -4.07 -2.21 -8.66
C ALA A 54 -4.54 -2.66 -10.05
N GLY A 55 -5.63 -3.43 -10.13
CA GLY A 55 -6.23 -3.90 -11.37
C GLY A 55 -6.65 -2.76 -12.31
N LYS A 56 -7.12 -1.65 -11.76
CA LYS A 56 -7.46 -0.44 -12.55
C LYS A 56 -6.28 0.19 -13.29
N SER A 57 -5.05 -0.12 -12.89
CA SER A 57 -3.83 0.41 -13.50
C SER A 57 -3.14 -0.52 -14.49
N ILE A 58 -3.73 -1.69 -14.80
CA ILE A 58 -3.17 -2.68 -15.75
C ILE A 58 -2.97 -2.10 -17.16
N GLY A 59 -3.58 -0.95 -17.49
CA GLY A 59 -3.38 -0.23 -18.76
C GLY A 59 -2.21 0.77 -18.80
N SER A 60 -1.51 1.02 -17.70
CA SER A 60 -0.36 1.95 -17.67
C SER A 60 0.95 1.21 -17.93
N THR A 61 1.84 1.83 -18.71
CA THR A 61 3.21 1.32 -18.98
C THR A 61 4.05 1.17 -17.70
N GLN A 62 3.68 1.84 -16.61
CA GLN A 62 4.34 1.79 -15.31
C GLN A 62 3.51 1.01 -14.29
N LYS A 63 4.17 0.13 -13.53
CA LYS A 63 3.53 -0.61 -12.43
C LYS A 63 3.16 0.37 -11.30
N PRO A 64 1.96 0.28 -10.73
CA PRO A 64 1.56 1.11 -9.60
C PRO A 64 2.38 0.79 -8.35
N VAL A 65 2.51 1.77 -7.45
CA VAL A 65 3.05 1.57 -6.10
C VAL A 65 1.97 1.83 -5.06
N LEU A 66 1.93 1.05 -3.99
CA LEU A 66 1.04 1.32 -2.86
C LEU A 66 1.73 2.27 -1.88
N LEU A 67 1.16 3.46 -1.69
CA LEU A 67 1.61 4.41 -0.68
C LEU A 67 0.87 4.21 0.63
N ALA A 68 1.64 4.06 1.70
CA ALA A 68 1.17 3.89 3.07
C ALA A 68 1.99 4.74 4.04
N SER A 69 1.49 4.94 5.25
CA SER A 69 2.26 5.57 6.33
C SER A 69 3.40 4.66 6.81
N MET A 70 4.52 5.24 7.26
CA MET A 70 5.69 4.48 7.72
C MET A 70 5.36 3.47 8.83
N ASP A 71 4.48 3.84 9.75
CA ASP A 71 4.07 3.00 10.89
C ASP A 71 3.39 1.71 10.45
N ILE A 72 2.55 1.78 9.40
CA ILE A 72 1.78 0.64 8.92
C ILE A 72 2.42 -0.08 7.73
N ARG A 73 3.41 0.54 7.06
CA ARG A 73 4.02 0.07 5.80
C ARG A 73 4.39 -1.41 5.84
N ARG A 74 5.09 -1.84 6.89
CA ARG A 74 5.54 -3.23 7.04
C ARG A 74 4.37 -4.21 7.16
N TYR A 75 3.29 -3.83 7.84
CA TYR A 75 2.13 -4.70 8.02
C TYR A 75 1.30 -4.76 6.75
N VAL A 76 1.12 -3.63 6.06
CA VAL A 76 0.47 -3.59 4.76
C VAL A 76 1.24 -4.46 3.77
N ARG A 77 2.57 -4.33 3.70
CA ARG A 77 3.41 -5.20 2.87
C ARG A 77 3.19 -6.68 3.20
N ARG A 78 3.17 -7.05 4.48
CA ARG A 78 2.90 -8.43 4.91
C ARG A 78 1.48 -8.91 4.60
N LEU A 79 0.52 -8.01 4.63
CA LEU A 79 -0.88 -8.31 4.33
C LEU A 79 -1.07 -8.59 2.84
N ILE A 80 -0.45 -7.77 1.99
CA ILE A 80 -0.60 -7.88 0.54
C ILE A 80 0.36 -8.88 -0.09
N GLU A 81 1.54 -9.16 0.50
CA GLU A 81 2.54 -10.05 -0.11
C GLU A 81 2.01 -11.47 -0.33
N ALA A 82 1.03 -11.90 0.48
CA ALA A 82 0.38 -13.20 0.37
C ALA A 82 -0.36 -13.40 -0.96
N LYS A 83 -0.88 -12.31 -1.58
CA LYS A 83 -1.66 -12.36 -2.83
C LYS A 83 -1.08 -11.51 -3.96
N TYR A 84 -0.39 -10.42 -3.63
CA TYR A 84 0.14 -9.40 -4.54
C TYR A 84 1.62 -9.11 -4.24
N TYR A 85 2.47 -10.15 -4.30
CA TYR A 85 3.91 -10.02 -4.06
C TYR A 85 4.59 -8.99 -4.98
N GLU A 86 4.12 -8.89 -6.23
CA GLU A 86 4.63 -7.97 -7.24
C GLU A 86 4.30 -6.49 -6.99
N LEU A 87 3.35 -6.17 -6.11
CA LEU A 87 2.95 -4.79 -5.83
C LEU A 87 3.88 -4.19 -4.76
N PRO A 88 4.75 -3.23 -5.12
CA PRO A 88 5.62 -2.58 -4.15
C PRO A 88 4.82 -1.69 -3.20
N VAL A 89 5.19 -1.70 -1.92
CA VAL A 89 4.65 -0.79 -0.90
C VAL A 89 5.74 0.19 -0.50
N MET A 90 5.45 1.48 -0.56
CA MET A 90 6.37 2.56 -0.20
C MET A 90 5.72 3.50 0.80
N ALA A 91 6.53 4.16 1.61
CA ALA A 91 6.04 5.24 2.44
C ALA A 91 5.98 6.56 1.67
N TYR A 92 5.04 7.43 2.03
CA TYR A 92 4.99 8.79 1.50
C TYR A 92 6.32 9.54 1.67
N GLN A 93 7.02 9.29 2.77
CA GLN A 93 8.32 9.93 3.08
C GLN A 93 9.50 9.38 2.24
N GLU A 94 9.34 8.22 1.61
CA GLU A 94 10.37 7.64 0.73
C GLU A 94 10.29 8.15 -0.71
N VAL A 95 9.22 8.87 -1.05
CA VAL A 95 9.10 9.51 -2.34
C VAL A 95 10.03 10.71 -2.36
N THR A 96 11.06 10.64 -3.20
CA THR A 96 11.94 11.79 -3.47
C THR A 96 11.14 12.92 -4.11
N PRO A 97 11.39 14.19 -3.74
CA PRO A 97 10.66 15.35 -4.27
C PRO A 97 10.79 15.52 -5.78
N GLU A 98 11.80 14.89 -6.38
CA GLU A 98 11.99 14.84 -7.83
C GLU A 98 10.89 14.04 -8.54
N ILE A 99 10.19 13.11 -7.88
CA ILE A 99 9.16 12.25 -8.47
C ILE A 99 7.77 12.84 -8.24
N SER A 100 7.01 13.08 -9.32
CA SER A 100 5.60 13.46 -9.24
C SER A 100 4.72 12.24 -8.97
N VAL A 101 4.15 12.18 -7.77
CA VAL A 101 3.19 11.13 -7.41
C VAL A 101 1.86 11.40 -8.12
N GLN A 102 1.38 10.42 -8.88
CA GLN A 102 0.06 10.47 -9.48
C GLN A 102 -0.89 9.53 -8.74
N PRO A 103 -1.85 10.04 -7.97
CA PRO A 103 -2.84 9.21 -7.30
C PRO A 103 -3.81 8.62 -8.33
N ILE A 104 -3.63 7.34 -8.65
CA ILE A 104 -4.47 6.63 -9.63
C ILE A 104 -5.74 6.06 -9.01
N SER A 105 -5.68 5.71 -7.72
CA SER A 105 -6.80 5.10 -7.01
C SER A 105 -6.59 5.24 -5.50
N ARG A 106 -7.70 5.25 -4.76
CA ARG A 106 -7.69 5.24 -3.29
C ARG A 106 -8.42 4.00 -2.77
N VAL A 107 -7.76 3.28 -1.88
CA VAL A 107 -8.28 2.06 -1.26
C VAL A 107 -9.07 2.44 -0.01
N ARG A 108 -10.33 2.01 0.02
CA ARG A 108 -11.28 2.17 1.14
C ARG A 108 -12.05 0.87 1.31
N ILE A 109 -12.49 0.57 2.54
CA ILE A 109 -13.29 -0.62 2.90
C ILE A 109 -14.61 -0.22 3.55
#